data_AF-A0A4D4LFR6-F1
#
_entry.id   AF-A0A4D4LFR6-F1
#
_cell.length_a   1.000
_cell.length_b   1.000
_cell.length_c   1.000
_cell.angle_alpha   90.00
_cell.angle_beta   90.00
_cell.angle_gamma   90.00
#
_symmetry.space_group_name_H-M   'P 1'
#
loop_
_entity.id
_entity.type
_entity.pdbx_description
1 polymer ?
#
loop_
_entity_poly.entity_id
_entity_poly.type
_entity_poly.pdbx_seq_one_letter_code
_entity_poly.pdbx_strand_id
1 'polypeptide(L)'
;MWERTKDMGRCQCVKAGISLLGGAATAGRRALLPCFTVAALVAVLGCEDSGGGKAESAPSAPPSTRLDTPEPSTSSNSEGSGTTSDTDEERWCYDGVPYDPKSPPYSGRGPHSATVARIVSYDPRVQILAPPAPNLPSEWEPHVNGDSFGKVDRSRVQLVICMFMPTAKAGEAGMNAAPVGECELTDSSDIPVTLEVVPASYDFVVYEARTGKKVDEFSLDGAASAEASCPGVTFSDGISPIGQAVKDDALAARVQSLVEDTV
;
A
#
# COMPACT_ATOMS: atom_id res chain seq x y z
N MET A 1 46.79 -19.16 27.75
CA MET A 1 46.30 -19.73 29.02
C MET A 1 45.38 -18.69 29.64
N TRP A 2 44.20 -19.14 30.09
CA TRP A 2 43.03 -18.38 30.58
C TRP A 2 41.94 -18.06 29.54
N GLU A 3 40.90 -18.89 29.66
CA GLU A 3 39.63 -18.95 28.96
C GLU A 3 38.70 -17.82 29.41
N ARG A 4 37.77 -17.43 28.53
CA ARG A 4 36.44 -16.96 28.94
C ARG A 4 35.45 -17.12 27.79
N THR A 5 34.94 -18.34 27.64
CA THR A 5 33.71 -18.64 26.92
C THR A 5 32.54 -18.10 27.73
N LYS A 6 31.78 -17.16 27.14
CA LYS A 6 30.51 -16.70 27.69
C LYS A 6 29.41 -17.52 27.05
N ASP A 7 28.85 -18.41 27.86
CA ASP A 7 27.69 -19.25 27.57
C ASP A 7 26.47 -18.36 27.33
N MET A 8 25.89 -18.41 26.12
CA MET A 8 24.61 -17.78 25.83
C MET A 8 23.51 -18.78 26.14
N GLY A 9 22.71 -18.47 27.16
CA GLY A 9 21.59 -19.27 27.62
C GLY A 9 20.64 -19.63 26.48
N ARG A 10 20.49 -20.93 26.23
CA ARG A 10 19.43 -21.52 25.42
C ARG A 10 18.08 -21.22 26.08
N CYS A 11 17.26 -20.40 25.44
CA CYS A 11 15.82 -20.42 25.70
C CYS A 11 15.25 -21.72 25.11
N GLN A 12 14.90 -22.66 25.99
CA GLN A 12 14.12 -23.83 25.61
C GLN A 12 12.65 -23.42 25.45
N CYS A 13 12.17 -23.37 24.22
CA CYS A 13 10.73 -23.34 23.96
C CYS A 13 10.15 -24.70 24.33
N VAL A 14 9.35 -24.74 25.40
CA VAL A 14 8.55 -25.91 25.77
C VAL A 14 7.49 -26.13 24.69
N LYS A 15 7.65 -27.19 23.92
CA LYS A 15 6.65 -27.71 22.98
C LYS A 15 5.49 -28.30 23.79
N ALA A 16 4.37 -27.58 23.87
CA ALA A 16 3.11 -28.15 24.32
C ALA A 16 2.55 -29.04 23.18
N GLY A 17 2.85 -30.34 23.24
CA GLY A 17 2.25 -31.34 22.37
C GLY A 17 0.83 -31.63 22.80
N ILE A 18 -0.15 -31.14 22.05
CA ILE A 18 -1.55 -31.57 22.16
C ILE A 18 -1.72 -32.76 21.20
N SER A 19 -1.66 -33.98 21.75
CA SER A 19 -2.09 -35.19 21.07
C SER A 19 -3.62 -35.24 21.07
N LEU A 20 -4.23 -35.09 19.89
CA LEU A 20 -5.64 -35.45 19.67
C LEU A 20 -5.70 -36.86 19.09
N LEU A 21 -6.03 -37.82 19.95
CA LEU A 21 -6.46 -39.16 19.56
C LEU A 21 -7.97 -39.19 19.34
N GLY A 22 -8.36 -39.61 18.13
CA GLY A 22 -9.37 -40.66 17.91
C GLY A 22 -10.84 -40.36 18.20
N GLY A 23 -11.68 -40.53 17.17
CA GLY A 23 -13.11 -40.75 17.37
C GLY A 23 -13.94 -40.67 16.09
N ALA A 24 -13.91 -41.72 15.26
CA ALA A 24 -14.91 -41.95 14.23
C ALA A 24 -16.07 -42.79 14.81
N ALA A 25 -17.28 -42.25 14.86
CA ALA A 25 -18.51 -43.03 14.99
C ALA A 25 -19.74 -42.24 14.49
N THR A 26 -20.30 -42.74 13.38
CA THR A 26 -21.73 -42.87 13.01
C THR A 26 -22.82 -42.02 13.68
N ALA A 27 -23.50 -41.26 12.83
CA ALA A 27 -24.95 -41.14 12.62
C ALA A 27 -25.93 -41.09 13.83
N GLY A 28 -26.71 -40.00 13.89
CA GLY A 28 -28.14 -40.10 14.24
C GLY A 28 -28.71 -39.08 15.23
N ARG A 29 -29.44 -38.10 14.68
CA ARG A 29 -30.65 -37.43 15.22
C ARG A 29 -30.57 -36.57 16.51
N ARG A 30 -30.94 -35.30 16.28
CA ARG A 30 -31.85 -34.40 17.04
C ARG A 30 -31.65 -34.22 18.54
N ALA A 31 -31.30 -32.97 18.87
CA ALA A 31 -32.03 -32.03 19.73
C ALA A 31 -31.23 -31.47 20.92
N LEU A 32 -31.46 -30.15 21.12
CA LEU A 32 -31.24 -29.31 22.29
C LEU A 32 -29.87 -28.61 22.44
N LEU A 33 -29.95 -27.28 22.37
CA LEU A 33 -28.98 -26.33 22.91
C LEU A 33 -28.65 -26.64 24.37
N PRO A 34 -27.41 -26.35 24.79
CA PRO A 34 -27.25 -25.34 25.83
C PRO A 34 -26.13 -24.33 25.56
N CYS A 35 -26.36 -23.11 26.06
CA CYS A 35 -25.39 -22.05 26.29
C CYS A 35 -24.14 -22.56 27.00
N PHE A 36 -22.96 -22.19 26.51
CA PHE A 36 -21.76 -22.07 27.34
C PHE A 36 -20.96 -20.82 26.96
N THR A 37 -21.12 -19.80 27.80
CA THR A 37 -20.16 -18.72 28.07
C THR A 37 -18.99 -19.26 28.88
N VAL A 38 -17.74 -19.11 28.42
CA VAL A 38 -16.50 -19.15 29.23
C VAL A 38 -15.45 -18.31 28.48
N ALA A 39 -15.26 -17.04 28.85
CA ALA A 39 -14.29 -16.50 29.80
C ALA A 39 -12.98 -16.02 29.13
N ALA A 40 -12.83 -14.70 29.10
CA ALA A 40 -11.60 -14.00 28.78
C ALA A 40 -10.55 -14.28 29.86
N LEU A 41 -9.31 -14.55 29.43
CA LEU A 41 -8.15 -14.63 30.32
C LEU A 41 -7.21 -13.49 29.98
N VAL A 42 -7.31 -12.43 30.77
CA VAL A 42 -6.38 -11.30 30.80
C VAL A 42 -5.15 -11.77 31.59
N ALA A 43 -3.97 -11.79 30.96
CA ALA A 43 -2.71 -11.92 31.66
C ALA A 43 -2.06 -10.53 31.75
N VAL A 44 -2.24 -9.89 32.92
CA VAL A 44 -1.44 -8.74 33.34
C VAL A 44 -0.11 -9.27 33.86
N LEU A 45 0.99 -8.95 33.19
CA LEU A 45 2.32 -9.06 33.79
C LEU A 45 2.81 -7.66 34.10
N GLY A 46 2.62 -7.27 35.36
CA GLY A 46 3.31 -6.16 35.98
C GLY A 46 4.72 -6.57 36.40
N CYS A 47 5.68 -5.69 36.17
CA CYS A 47 6.91 -5.62 36.94
C CYS A 47 7.01 -4.19 37.48
N GLU A 48 6.63 -4.04 38.74
CA GLU A 48 7.10 -2.95 39.60
C GLU A 48 8.52 -3.30 40.06
N ASP A 49 9.46 -2.36 39.97
CA ASP A 49 10.49 -2.26 41.00
C ASP A 49 10.90 -0.80 41.22
N SER A 50 11.11 -0.53 42.50
CA SER A 50 11.18 0.74 43.20
C SER A 50 12.62 1.16 43.50
N GLY A 51 12.82 2.45 43.70
CA GLY A 51 13.99 3.03 44.36
C GLY A 51 14.51 4.24 43.59
N GLY A 52 14.36 5.49 44.03
CA GLY A 52 14.39 6.01 45.39
C GLY A 52 15.75 6.68 45.61
N GLY A 53 15.82 8.01 45.59
CA GLY A 53 17.07 8.74 45.84
C GLY A 53 17.03 10.22 45.50
N LYS A 54 16.71 11.03 46.51
CA LYS A 54 16.48 12.49 46.54
C LYS A 54 17.78 13.28 46.70
N ALA A 55 17.88 14.47 46.07
CA ALA A 55 18.52 15.73 46.53
C ALA A 55 18.92 16.57 45.29
N GLU A 56 18.25 17.68 44.99
CA GLU A 56 18.44 19.03 45.55
C GLU A 56 19.74 19.72 45.11
N SER A 57 19.62 20.67 44.17
CA SER A 57 20.16 22.04 44.26
C SER A 57 19.93 22.79 42.94
N ALA A 58 19.30 23.96 43.01
CA ALA A 58 19.39 25.04 42.03
C ALA A 58 20.26 26.16 42.66
N PRO A 59 20.58 27.29 41.98
CA PRO A 59 20.57 27.64 40.56
C PRO A 59 21.93 28.22 40.08
N SER A 60 22.17 28.33 38.77
CA SER A 60 22.97 29.43 38.17
C SER A 60 22.88 29.44 36.64
N ALA A 61 22.60 30.63 36.10
CA ALA A 61 22.85 31.06 34.72
C ALA A 61 23.82 32.27 34.80
N PRO A 62 24.38 32.84 33.70
CA PRO A 62 24.61 32.37 32.32
C PRO A 62 26.14 32.51 31.95
N PRO A 63 26.61 32.36 30.69
CA PRO A 63 26.50 33.44 29.68
C PRO A 63 26.23 32.96 28.24
N SER A 64 25.73 33.89 27.42
CA SER A 64 25.56 33.78 25.98
C SER A 64 26.86 33.48 25.24
N THR A 65 26.83 32.50 24.34
CA THR A 65 27.77 32.38 23.23
C THR A 65 26.98 32.24 21.93
N ARG A 66 27.19 33.21 21.03
CA ARG A 66 26.75 33.18 19.63
C ARG A 66 27.22 31.88 18.99
N LEU A 67 26.31 31.19 18.30
CA LEU A 67 26.68 30.24 17.25
C LEU A 67 26.20 30.80 15.92
N ASP A 68 27.17 30.94 15.03
CA ASP A 68 27.01 31.35 13.65
C ASP A 68 25.97 30.49 12.92
N THR A 69 25.06 31.17 12.22
CA THR A 69 24.10 30.56 11.30
C THR A 69 24.81 30.25 9.99
N PRO A 70 24.86 28.99 9.50
CA PRO A 70 25.30 28.71 8.15
C PRO A 70 24.21 29.16 7.16
N GLU A 71 24.60 30.03 6.23
CA GLU A 71 23.85 30.42 5.05
C GLU A 71 23.52 29.18 4.19
N PRO A 72 22.26 28.92 3.83
CA PRO A 72 21.97 27.88 2.84
C PRO A 72 22.39 28.38 1.46
N SER A 73 23.42 27.75 0.91
CA SER A 73 23.85 27.96 -0.48
C SER A 73 22.71 27.58 -1.42
N THR A 74 22.19 28.56 -2.15
CA THR A 74 21.32 28.35 -3.30
C THR A 74 22.09 27.63 -4.40
N SER A 75 21.94 26.31 -4.50
CA SER A 75 22.33 25.56 -5.69
C SER A 75 21.28 25.80 -6.77
N SER A 76 21.62 26.66 -7.73
CA SER A 76 20.91 26.78 -9.00
C SER A 76 20.90 25.40 -9.68
N ASN A 77 19.71 24.80 -9.80
CA ASN A 77 19.55 23.60 -10.60
C ASN A 77 19.60 23.99 -12.07
N SER A 78 20.65 23.53 -12.74
CA SER A 78 20.78 23.52 -14.19
C SER A 78 19.54 22.90 -14.81
N GLU A 79 18.98 23.64 -15.78
CA GLU A 79 18.02 23.15 -16.75
C GLU A 79 18.67 22.02 -17.57
N GLY A 80 18.54 20.79 -17.08
CA GLY A 80 18.81 19.57 -17.82
C GLY A 80 17.62 19.28 -18.72
N SER A 81 17.65 19.84 -19.93
CA SER A 81 16.89 19.34 -21.07
C SER A 81 17.36 17.91 -21.35
N GLY A 82 16.57 16.94 -20.91
CA GLY A 82 16.85 15.52 -21.06
C GLY A 82 15.53 14.79 -21.24
N THR A 83 15.27 14.40 -22.48
CA THR A 83 14.21 13.47 -22.87
C THR A 83 14.32 12.18 -22.07
N THR A 84 13.50 12.03 -21.03
CA THR A 84 13.07 10.72 -20.53
C THR A 84 11.58 10.61 -20.77
N SER A 85 11.18 9.47 -21.31
CA SER A 85 9.79 9.05 -21.48
C SER A 85 9.11 8.74 -20.15
N ASP A 86 9.52 9.41 -19.08
CA ASP A 86 8.77 9.41 -17.83
C ASP A 86 7.55 10.26 -18.15
N THR A 87 6.40 9.61 -18.28
CA THR A 87 5.16 10.34 -18.50
C THR A 87 5.02 11.40 -17.38
N ASP A 88 4.40 12.54 -17.66
CA ASP A 88 4.08 13.53 -16.60
C ASP A 88 3.36 12.87 -15.40
N GLU A 89 2.74 11.72 -15.67
CA GLU A 89 2.05 10.78 -14.79
C GLU A 89 2.94 9.75 -14.08
N GLU A 90 4.26 9.82 -14.14
CA GLU A 90 5.12 9.06 -13.21
C GLU A 90 5.76 10.02 -12.23
N ARG A 91 6.22 11.15 -12.77
CA ARG A 91 6.85 12.22 -11.99
C ARG A 91 5.95 12.76 -10.87
N TRP A 92 4.64 12.90 -11.09
CA TRP A 92 3.70 13.34 -10.04
C TRP A 92 3.66 12.41 -8.82
N CYS A 93 3.69 11.09 -9.01
CA CYS A 93 3.53 10.10 -7.96
C CYS A 93 4.83 9.82 -7.23
N TYR A 94 5.97 9.95 -7.90
CA TYR A 94 7.28 9.75 -7.26
C TYR A 94 7.78 11.00 -6.52
N ASP A 95 7.66 12.17 -7.14
CA ASP A 95 8.28 13.38 -6.62
C ASP A 95 7.30 14.26 -5.83
N GLY A 96 6.01 13.89 -5.78
CA GLY A 96 4.97 14.73 -5.17
C GLY A 96 4.87 16.10 -5.84
N VAL A 97 5.14 16.17 -7.14
CA VAL A 97 5.01 17.40 -7.92
C VAL A 97 3.53 17.66 -8.16
N PRO A 98 3.06 18.93 -8.09
CA PRO A 98 1.68 19.28 -8.43
C PRO A 98 1.24 18.67 -9.76
N TYR A 99 0.08 18.02 -9.75
CA TYR A 99 -0.53 17.50 -10.97
C TYR A 99 -1.02 18.63 -11.87
N ASP A 100 -1.70 19.62 -11.30
CA ASP A 100 -2.06 20.85 -12.00
C ASP A 100 -2.15 21.98 -10.96
N PRO A 101 -1.23 22.96 -10.98
CA PRO A 101 -1.28 24.11 -10.08
C PRO A 101 -2.58 24.95 -10.19
N LYS A 102 -3.38 24.76 -11.24
CA LYS A 102 -4.68 25.40 -11.45
C LYS A 102 -5.86 24.58 -10.91
N SER A 103 -5.64 23.35 -10.47
CA SER A 103 -6.67 22.52 -9.82
C SER A 103 -7.29 23.25 -8.61
N PRO A 104 -8.56 22.96 -8.28
CA PRO A 104 -9.15 23.45 -7.05
C PRO A 104 -8.35 22.93 -5.84
N PRO A 105 -8.20 23.72 -4.77
CA PRO A 105 -7.54 23.24 -3.57
C PRO A 105 -8.32 22.11 -2.91
N TYR A 106 -7.63 21.21 -2.24
CA TYR A 106 -8.23 20.23 -1.36
C TYR A 106 -8.42 20.85 0.04
N SER A 107 -9.66 20.93 0.51
CA SER A 107 -10.03 21.67 1.74
C SER A 107 -10.55 20.77 2.88
N GLY A 108 -10.21 19.49 2.88
CA GLY A 108 -10.63 18.54 3.91
C GLY A 108 -11.81 17.69 3.47
N ARG A 109 -12.90 17.68 4.25
CA ARG A 109 -14.12 16.96 3.87
C ARG A 109 -14.92 17.75 2.83
N GLY A 110 -15.57 17.04 1.93
CA GLY A 110 -16.38 17.62 0.87
C GLY A 110 -16.47 16.64 -0.29
N PRO A 111 -17.40 16.82 -1.24
CA PRO A 111 -17.30 16.13 -2.51
C PRO A 111 -16.02 16.62 -3.21
N HIS A 112 -15.08 15.71 -3.47
CA HIS A 112 -13.83 16.01 -4.15
C HIS A 112 -13.67 15.16 -5.40
N SER A 113 -13.34 15.79 -6.53
CA SER A 113 -12.99 14.99 -7.70
C SER A 113 -11.61 14.35 -7.52
N ALA A 114 -11.53 13.05 -7.78
CA ALA A 114 -10.33 12.25 -7.66
C ALA A 114 -10.07 11.46 -8.95
N THR A 115 -8.80 11.12 -9.18
CA THR A 115 -8.38 10.23 -10.27
C THR A 115 -7.38 9.22 -9.75
N VAL A 116 -7.37 8.02 -10.33
CA VAL A 116 -6.36 7.01 -10.05
C VAL A 116 -5.27 7.07 -11.11
N ALA A 117 -4.04 7.08 -10.66
CA ALA A 117 -2.83 7.11 -11.45
C ALA A 117 -2.09 5.79 -11.25
N ARG A 118 -2.00 4.95 -12.28
CA ARG A 118 -1.21 3.73 -12.20
C ARG A 118 0.20 3.99 -12.69
N ILE A 119 1.16 3.69 -11.84
CA ILE A 119 2.57 3.74 -12.21
C ILE A 119 2.93 2.46 -12.96
N VAL A 120 3.57 2.63 -14.12
CA VAL A 120 3.97 1.52 -14.99
C VAL A 120 5.49 1.52 -15.09
N SER A 121 6.15 0.85 -14.15
CA SER A 121 7.59 0.67 -14.25
C SER A 121 7.93 -0.39 -15.30
N TYR A 122 8.72 0.00 -16.30
CA TYR A 122 9.38 -0.91 -17.25
C TYR A 122 10.72 -1.45 -16.71
N ASP A 123 10.92 -1.51 -15.39
CA ASP A 123 12.12 -2.13 -14.84
C ASP A 123 12.08 -3.64 -15.16
N PRO A 124 13.04 -4.19 -15.94
CA PRO A 124 13.05 -5.60 -16.32
C PRO A 124 13.24 -6.55 -15.12
N ARG A 125 13.53 -6.02 -13.93
CA ARG A 125 13.54 -6.76 -12.66
C ARG A 125 12.15 -6.85 -12.03
N VAL A 126 11.14 -6.16 -12.58
CA VAL A 126 9.74 -6.28 -12.16
C VAL A 126 9.29 -7.69 -12.51
N GLN A 127 9.04 -8.47 -11.46
CA GLN A 127 8.71 -9.89 -11.58
C GLN A 127 7.20 -10.10 -11.73
N ILE A 128 6.40 -9.02 -11.62
CA ILE A 128 4.94 -9.07 -11.66
C ILE A 128 4.40 -7.86 -12.45
N LEU A 129 3.61 -8.13 -13.48
CA LEU A 129 2.90 -7.10 -14.24
C LEU A 129 1.78 -6.48 -13.41
N ALA A 130 1.67 -5.15 -13.44
CA ALA A 130 0.57 -4.45 -12.79
C ALA A 130 -0.76 -4.68 -13.56
N PRO A 131 -1.85 -5.08 -12.87
CA PRO A 131 -3.17 -5.19 -13.49
C PRO A 131 -3.72 -3.80 -13.83
N PRO A 132 -4.89 -3.69 -14.48
CA PRO A 132 -5.61 -2.42 -14.61
C PRO A 132 -5.77 -1.69 -13.27
N ALA A 133 -5.76 -0.36 -13.30
CA ALA A 133 -6.07 0.44 -12.12
C ALA A 133 -7.52 0.20 -11.67
N PRO A 134 -7.82 0.15 -10.36
CA PRO A 134 -9.20 0.12 -9.90
C PRO A 134 -9.93 1.41 -10.30
N ASN A 135 -11.20 1.28 -10.65
CA ASN A 135 -12.03 2.44 -10.98
C ASN A 135 -12.57 3.09 -9.71
N LEU A 136 -12.77 4.41 -9.78
CA LEU A 136 -13.53 5.12 -8.74
C LEU A 136 -15.02 5.15 -9.13
N PRO A 137 -15.92 5.34 -8.15
CA PRO A 137 -17.30 5.73 -8.43
C PRO A 137 -17.34 6.92 -9.39
N SER A 138 -18.21 6.84 -10.40
CA SER A 138 -18.27 7.83 -11.49
C SER A 138 -18.46 9.27 -11.01
N GLU A 139 -19.17 9.45 -9.90
CA GLU A 139 -19.46 10.73 -9.24
C GLU A 139 -18.22 11.38 -8.60
N TRP A 140 -17.19 10.59 -8.33
CA TRP A 140 -15.91 11.06 -7.81
C TRP A 140 -14.94 11.40 -8.94
N GLU A 141 -15.16 10.88 -10.14
CA GLU A 141 -14.27 11.13 -11.27
C GLU A 141 -14.53 12.52 -11.89
N PRO A 142 -13.48 13.21 -12.37
CA PRO A 142 -13.62 14.46 -13.10
C PRO A 142 -14.27 14.19 -14.47
N HIS A 143 -15.60 14.31 -14.55
CA HIS A 143 -16.32 14.13 -15.81
C HIS A 143 -15.80 15.05 -16.93
N VAL A 144 -15.61 14.48 -18.12
CA VAL A 144 -15.33 15.23 -19.34
C VAL A 144 -16.65 15.67 -19.96
N ASN A 145 -16.83 16.96 -20.19
CA ASN A 145 -17.89 17.43 -21.08
C ASN A 145 -17.40 17.30 -22.53
N GLY A 146 -17.68 16.17 -23.17
CA GLY A 146 -17.55 16.00 -24.63
C GLY A 146 -16.40 15.12 -25.14
N ASP A 147 -16.77 14.20 -26.03
CA ASP A 147 -16.09 13.55 -27.17
C ASP A 147 -14.64 13.04 -27.09
N SER A 148 -13.95 13.14 -25.95
CA SER A 148 -12.60 12.56 -25.81
C SER A 148 -12.64 11.33 -24.92
N PHE A 149 -12.71 10.15 -25.55
CA PHE A 149 -12.47 8.87 -24.88
C PHE A 149 -11.17 8.96 -24.04
N GLY A 150 -11.31 8.85 -22.71
CA GLY A 150 -10.19 8.55 -21.80
C GLY A 150 -9.30 9.72 -21.36
N LYS A 151 -9.65 11.00 -21.59
CA LYS A 151 -8.86 12.12 -21.05
C LYS A 151 -9.49 12.73 -19.81
N VAL A 152 -8.86 12.52 -18.65
CA VAL A 152 -9.20 13.19 -17.39
C VAL A 152 -9.05 14.72 -17.54
N ASP A 153 -10.09 15.48 -17.19
CA ASP A 153 -9.98 16.94 -17.07
C ASP A 153 -9.19 17.30 -15.81
N ARG A 154 -7.86 17.42 -15.98
CA ARG A 154 -6.89 17.71 -14.90
C ARG A 154 -7.28 18.94 -14.08
N SER A 155 -7.87 19.94 -14.73
CA SER A 155 -8.24 21.21 -14.09
C SER A 155 -9.38 21.07 -13.06
N ARG A 156 -10.06 19.92 -13.02
CA ARG A 156 -11.14 19.61 -12.07
C ARG A 156 -10.71 18.66 -10.97
N VAL A 157 -9.56 17.99 -11.11
CA VAL A 157 -9.05 17.04 -10.14
C VAL A 157 -8.59 17.78 -8.89
N GLN A 158 -9.01 17.32 -7.71
CA GLN A 158 -8.52 17.79 -6.40
C GLN A 158 -7.58 16.79 -5.75
N LEU A 159 -7.82 15.49 -5.96
CA LEU A 159 -7.02 14.40 -5.40
C LEU A 159 -6.49 13.48 -6.50
N VAL A 160 -5.23 13.11 -6.38
CA VAL A 160 -4.58 12.09 -7.21
C VAL A 160 -4.26 10.90 -6.33
N ILE A 161 -4.72 9.72 -6.73
CA ILE A 161 -4.48 8.46 -6.03
C ILE A 161 -3.46 7.67 -6.84
N CYS A 162 -2.21 7.71 -6.40
CA CYS A 162 -1.10 7.00 -7.02
C CYS A 162 -1.08 5.55 -6.58
N MET A 163 -1.23 4.62 -7.52
CA MET A 163 -1.07 3.19 -7.32
C MET A 163 0.34 2.79 -7.78
N PHE A 164 1.15 2.31 -6.85
CA PHE A 164 2.50 1.84 -7.13
C PHE A 164 2.50 0.38 -7.62
N MET A 165 3.65 -0.04 -8.14
CA MET A 165 3.84 -1.40 -8.66
C MET A 165 3.50 -2.47 -7.60
N PRO A 166 2.88 -3.60 -8.00
CA PRO A 166 2.57 -4.67 -7.08
C PRO A 166 3.82 -5.23 -6.41
N THR A 167 3.69 -5.53 -5.13
CA THR A 167 4.59 -6.45 -4.44
C THR A 167 3.95 -7.83 -4.39
N ALA A 168 4.68 -8.85 -4.85
CA ALA A 168 4.27 -10.24 -4.72
C ALA A 168 3.97 -10.56 -3.26
N LYS A 169 2.80 -11.10 -2.95
CA LYS A 169 2.62 -11.69 -1.63
C LYS A 169 3.38 -13.00 -1.60
N ALA A 170 4.50 -12.99 -0.90
CA ALA A 170 5.20 -14.21 -0.60
C ALA A 170 4.25 -15.15 0.16
N GLY A 171 4.08 -16.38 -0.33
CA GLY A 171 3.64 -17.45 0.56
C GLY A 171 4.70 -17.67 1.66
N GLU A 172 4.49 -18.63 2.56
CA GLU A 172 5.55 -19.05 3.51
C GLU A 172 6.89 -19.43 2.83
N ALA A 173 6.94 -19.49 1.49
CA ALA A 173 8.11 -19.75 0.67
C ALA A 173 8.41 -18.69 -0.44
N GLY A 174 8.12 -17.40 -0.25
CA GLY A 174 8.47 -16.36 -1.25
C GLY A 174 7.50 -16.30 -2.44
N MET A 175 7.96 -15.85 -3.63
CA MET A 175 7.21 -15.74 -4.91
C MET A 175 6.49 -17.03 -5.38
N ASN A 176 6.52 -18.09 -4.60
CA ASN A 176 5.84 -19.36 -4.83
C ASN A 176 4.43 -19.40 -4.21
N ALA A 177 3.72 -18.26 -4.11
CA ALA A 177 2.32 -18.28 -3.74
C ALA A 177 1.51 -18.99 -4.85
N ALA A 178 0.54 -19.82 -4.47
CA ALA A 178 -0.33 -20.47 -5.44
C ALA A 178 -1.08 -19.40 -6.26
N PRO A 179 -1.09 -19.50 -7.61
CA PRO A 179 -1.86 -18.60 -8.45
C PRO A 179 -3.35 -18.61 -8.08
N VAL A 180 -4.00 -17.45 -8.18
CA VAL A 180 -5.46 -17.32 -7.98
C VAL A 180 -6.24 -17.68 -9.25
N GLY A 181 -5.54 -17.81 -10.37
CA GLY A 181 -6.08 -18.26 -11.65
C GLY A 181 -5.14 -17.87 -12.80
N GLU A 182 -5.66 -17.98 -14.00
CA GLU A 182 -4.95 -17.65 -15.24
C GLU A 182 -5.65 -16.50 -15.94
N CYS A 183 -4.88 -15.77 -16.74
CA CYS A 183 -5.31 -14.66 -17.54
C CYS A 183 -4.92 -14.89 -19.00
N GLU A 184 -5.92 -14.95 -19.88
CA GLU A 184 -5.69 -14.99 -21.33
C GLU A 184 -5.66 -13.56 -21.87
N LEU A 185 -4.60 -13.24 -22.58
CA LEU A 185 -4.39 -11.93 -23.17
C LEU A 185 -3.69 -12.06 -24.52
N THR A 186 -3.79 -11.00 -25.31
CA THR A 186 -3.10 -10.91 -26.59
C THR A 186 -1.85 -10.06 -26.43
N ASP A 187 -0.70 -10.61 -26.86
CA ASP A 187 0.56 -9.87 -26.87
C ASP A 187 0.62 -8.84 -28.00
N SER A 188 1.73 -8.10 -28.08
CA SER A 188 1.97 -7.08 -29.11
C SER A 188 2.01 -7.61 -30.55
N SER A 189 2.09 -8.94 -30.72
CA SER A 189 2.17 -9.65 -32.00
C SER A 189 0.87 -10.37 -32.36
N ASP A 190 -0.25 -10.04 -31.68
CA ASP A 190 -1.55 -10.69 -31.82
C ASP A 190 -1.55 -12.19 -31.45
N ILE A 191 -0.59 -12.64 -30.65
CA ILE A 191 -0.49 -14.04 -30.20
C ILE A 191 -1.17 -14.17 -28.84
N PRO A 192 -2.09 -15.14 -28.66
CA PRO A 192 -2.64 -15.46 -27.34
C PRO A 192 -1.56 -15.95 -26.40
N VAL A 193 -1.49 -15.34 -25.22
CA VAL A 193 -0.61 -15.72 -24.11
C VAL A 193 -1.47 -15.93 -22.88
N THR A 194 -1.16 -16.98 -22.12
CA THR A 194 -1.78 -17.25 -20.82
C THR A 194 -0.75 -16.95 -19.73
N LEU A 195 -1.07 -16.02 -18.83
CA LEU A 195 -0.23 -15.66 -17.70
C LEU A 195 -0.92 -16.02 -16.39
N GLU A 196 -0.14 -16.44 -15.40
CA GLU A 196 -0.65 -16.68 -14.05
C GLU A 196 -1.01 -15.36 -13.37
N VAL A 197 -2.12 -15.35 -12.63
CA VAL A 197 -2.46 -14.27 -11.71
C VAL A 197 -2.05 -14.67 -10.31
N VAL A 198 -1.18 -13.89 -9.68
CA VAL A 198 -0.60 -14.19 -8.36
C VAL A 198 -1.07 -13.21 -7.29
N PRO A 199 -1.24 -13.63 -6.03
CA PRO A 199 -1.54 -12.71 -4.94
C PRO A 199 -0.53 -11.55 -4.84
N ALA A 200 -1.03 -10.33 -4.73
CA ALA A 200 -0.22 -9.11 -4.68
C ALA A 200 -0.76 -8.09 -3.66
N SER A 201 0.11 -7.18 -3.21
CA SER A 201 -0.26 -5.99 -2.44
C SER A 201 0.26 -4.74 -3.14
N TYR A 202 -0.45 -3.63 -2.98
CA TYR A 202 -0.16 -2.37 -3.64
C TYR A 202 -0.12 -1.26 -2.62
N ASP A 203 0.90 -0.42 -2.73
CA ASP A 203 0.96 0.84 -2.00
C ASP A 203 0.24 1.92 -2.80
N PHE A 204 -0.51 2.74 -2.06
CA PHE A 204 -1.24 3.88 -2.56
C PHE A 204 -0.81 5.12 -1.81
N VAL A 205 -0.56 6.20 -2.55
CA VAL A 205 -0.34 7.52 -1.97
C VAL A 205 -1.33 8.50 -2.58
N VAL A 206 -2.02 9.24 -1.71
CA VAL A 206 -2.98 10.27 -2.12
C VAL A 206 -2.31 11.63 -2.03
N TYR A 207 -2.31 12.38 -3.12
CA TYR A 207 -1.77 13.72 -3.22
C TYR A 207 -2.86 14.75 -3.52
N GLU A 208 -2.73 15.96 -2.96
CA GLU A 208 -3.48 17.12 -3.42
C GLU A 208 -2.97 17.53 -4.80
N ALA A 209 -3.84 17.53 -5.81
CA ALA A 209 -3.48 17.80 -7.19
C ALA A 209 -2.82 19.17 -7.40
N ARG A 210 -3.28 20.19 -6.66
CA ARG A 210 -2.82 21.57 -6.79
C ARG A 210 -1.42 21.80 -6.24
N THR A 211 -1.08 21.15 -5.13
CA THR A 211 0.13 21.46 -4.36
C THR A 211 1.14 20.32 -4.39
N GLY A 212 0.74 19.12 -4.79
CA GLY A 212 1.55 17.91 -4.67
C GLY A 212 1.74 17.44 -3.23
N LYS A 213 1.04 18.04 -2.26
CA LYS A 213 1.14 17.66 -0.87
C LYS A 213 0.52 16.27 -0.64
N LYS A 214 1.24 15.38 0.02
CA LYS A 214 0.71 14.09 0.48
C LYS A 214 -0.43 14.31 1.50
N VAL A 215 -1.59 13.71 1.21
CA VAL A 215 -2.82 13.74 2.01
C VAL A 215 -2.97 12.47 2.83
N ASP A 216 -2.76 11.31 2.22
CA ASP A 216 -2.90 10.00 2.86
C ASP A 216 -1.98 8.97 2.18
N GLU A 217 -1.75 7.84 2.86
CA GLU A 217 -0.97 6.71 2.38
C GLU A 217 -1.53 5.42 2.97
N PHE A 218 -1.66 4.38 2.14
CA PHE A 218 -2.18 3.09 2.56
C PHE A 218 -1.78 1.98 1.61
N SER A 219 -1.96 0.74 2.04
CA SER A 219 -1.79 -0.43 1.18
C SER A 219 -3.11 -1.19 1.06
N LEU A 220 -3.39 -1.73 -0.12
CA LEU A 220 -4.50 -2.65 -0.35
C LEU A 220 -4.00 -3.95 -0.96
N ASP A 221 -4.67 -5.02 -0.60
CA ASP A 221 -4.41 -6.34 -1.15
C ASP A 221 -5.23 -6.56 -2.42
N GLY A 222 -4.63 -7.25 -3.37
CA GLY A 222 -5.35 -7.83 -4.49
C GLY A 222 -6.39 -8.82 -3.98
N ALA A 223 -7.62 -8.67 -4.44
CA ALA A 223 -8.75 -9.53 -4.05
C ALA A 223 -9.74 -9.77 -5.19
N ALA A 224 -9.49 -9.21 -6.37
CA ALA A 224 -10.29 -9.43 -7.57
C ALA A 224 -10.10 -10.86 -8.13
N SER A 225 -10.98 -11.29 -9.02
CA SER A 225 -10.80 -12.54 -9.76
C SER A 225 -9.61 -12.44 -10.73
N ALA A 226 -9.12 -13.59 -11.21
CA ALA A 226 -8.08 -13.62 -12.24
C ALA A 226 -8.51 -12.87 -13.50
N GLU A 227 -9.74 -13.08 -13.96
CA GLU A 227 -10.33 -12.39 -15.12
C GLU A 227 -10.40 -10.86 -14.94
N ALA A 228 -10.80 -10.38 -13.75
CA ALA A 228 -10.83 -8.94 -13.46
C ALA A 228 -9.42 -8.34 -13.30
N SER A 229 -8.40 -9.18 -13.10
CA SER A 229 -7.00 -8.74 -13.03
C SER A 229 -6.35 -8.64 -14.41
N CYS A 230 -7.01 -9.12 -15.46
CA CYS A 230 -6.47 -9.16 -16.81
C CYS A 230 -6.40 -7.78 -17.48
N PRO A 231 -5.20 -7.29 -17.83
CA PRO A 231 -5.09 -6.23 -18.81
C PRO A 231 -5.37 -6.86 -20.18
N GLY A 232 -6.49 -6.54 -20.82
CA GLY A 232 -6.92 -7.20 -22.07
C GLY A 232 -5.91 -7.20 -23.22
N VAL A 233 -4.84 -6.38 -23.14
CA VAL A 233 -3.67 -6.42 -24.02
C VAL A 233 -2.39 -6.19 -23.18
N THR A 234 -1.28 -6.81 -23.56
CA THR A 234 0.05 -6.50 -22.99
C THR A 234 1.04 -6.07 -24.07
N PHE A 235 1.90 -5.12 -23.74
CA PHE A 235 3.02 -4.69 -24.58
C PHE A 235 4.36 -5.22 -24.05
N SER A 236 4.34 -6.09 -23.05
CA SER A 236 5.55 -6.69 -22.50
C SER A 236 5.90 -7.96 -23.27
N ASP A 237 7.13 -8.04 -23.76
CA ASP A 237 7.72 -9.23 -24.36
C ASP A 237 8.03 -10.33 -23.31
N GLY A 238 7.65 -10.11 -22.04
CA GLY A 238 7.95 -10.97 -20.90
C GLY A 238 6.77 -11.80 -20.41
N ILE A 239 7.05 -13.05 -20.04
CA ILE A 239 6.10 -14.00 -19.43
C ILE A 239 6.07 -13.79 -17.90
N SER A 240 5.94 -12.55 -17.45
CA SER A 240 5.83 -12.25 -16.02
C SER A 240 4.39 -12.47 -15.55
N PRO A 241 4.15 -13.09 -14.38
CA PRO A 241 2.80 -13.21 -13.84
C PRO A 241 2.16 -11.84 -13.61
N ILE A 242 0.83 -11.80 -13.57
CA ILE A 242 0.05 -10.58 -13.31
C ILE A 242 -0.31 -10.53 -11.82
N GLY A 243 -0.18 -9.36 -11.21
CA GLY A 243 -0.61 -9.15 -9.83
C GLY A 243 -2.13 -9.19 -9.75
N GLN A 244 -2.68 -9.91 -8.76
CA GLN A 244 -4.11 -9.91 -8.49
C GLN A 244 -4.58 -8.46 -8.25
N ALA A 245 -5.64 -8.02 -8.93
CA ALA A 245 -6.10 -6.64 -8.85
C ALA A 245 -6.79 -6.32 -7.52
N VAL A 246 -6.66 -5.07 -7.11
CA VAL A 246 -7.46 -4.48 -6.03
C VAL A 246 -8.87 -4.28 -6.55
N LYS A 247 -9.89 -4.56 -5.73
CA LYS A 247 -11.27 -4.34 -6.13
C LYS A 247 -11.65 -2.85 -6.07
N ASP A 248 -12.48 -2.42 -7.00
CA ASP A 248 -13.00 -1.05 -7.07
C ASP A 248 -13.68 -0.63 -5.75
N ASP A 249 -14.50 -1.50 -5.16
CA ASP A 249 -15.20 -1.24 -3.89
C ASP A 249 -14.24 -1.09 -2.69
N ALA A 250 -13.14 -1.85 -2.67
CA ALA A 250 -12.13 -1.76 -1.63
C ALA A 250 -11.36 -0.43 -1.69
N LEU A 251 -10.98 0.02 -2.90
CA LEU A 251 -10.36 1.33 -3.06
C LEU A 251 -11.35 2.44 -2.70
N ALA A 252 -12.58 2.36 -3.21
CA ALA A 252 -13.60 3.36 -2.96
C ALA A 252 -13.85 3.52 -1.45
N ALA A 253 -14.07 2.43 -0.73
CA ALA A 253 -14.26 2.45 0.71
C ALA A 253 -13.06 3.07 1.46
N ARG A 254 -11.82 2.84 1.01
CA ARG A 254 -10.61 3.37 1.66
C ARG A 254 -10.46 4.89 1.50
N VAL A 255 -10.92 5.45 0.38
CA VAL A 255 -10.77 6.88 0.07
C VAL A 255 -12.04 7.69 0.27
N GLN A 256 -13.17 7.04 0.59
CA GLN A 256 -14.47 7.68 0.77
C GLN A 256 -14.41 8.90 1.71
N SER A 257 -13.75 8.78 2.87
CA SER A 257 -13.67 9.90 3.83
C SER A 257 -12.83 11.09 3.36
N LEU A 258 -12.03 10.91 2.30
CA LEU A 258 -11.26 11.98 1.65
C LEU A 258 -12.06 12.63 0.52
N VAL A 259 -13.04 11.92 -0.03
CA VAL A 259 -13.75 12.29 -1.25
C VAL A 259 -15.18 12.74 -0.99
N GLU A 260 -15.76 12.33 0.13
CA GLU A 260 -17.12 12.66 0.53
C GLU A 260 -17.15 13.43 1.85
N ASP A 261 -18.24 14.16 2.06
CA ASP A 261 -18.58 14.69 3.37
C ASP A 261 -19.37 13.63 4.15
N THR A 262 -18.66 12.72 4.82
CA THR A 262 -19.31 11.81 5.78
C THR A 262 -19.72 12.60 7.02
N VAL A 263 -21.02 12.90 7.14
CA VAL A 263 -21.68 13.46 8.33
C VAL A 263 -21.79 12.40 9.43
#